data_AF-A0A183LAG5-F1
#
_entry.id   AF-A0A183LAG5-F1
#
_cell.length_a   1.000
_cell.length_b   1.000
_cell.length_c   1.000
_cell.angle_alpha   90.00
_cell.angle_beta   90.00
_cell.angle_gamma   90.00
#
_symmetry.space_group_name_H-M   'P 1'
#
loop_
_entity.id
_entity.type
_entity.pdbx_description
1 polymer ?
#
loop_
_entity_poly.entity_id
_entity_poly.type
_entity_poly.pdbx_seq_one_letter_code
_entity_poly.pdbx_strand_id
1 'polypeptide(L)'
;MEMHLPSNDKTALSEKLEQTETYFLIIFCVEALLKIVALGFAFHRKAYLRNVWNIMDFIVVVTGLLAYILPNLNQPAVRALRVLRPLKLVTGFESLQIVLKSIIRAMAPLLQISLLVLFAIIIFAIIGLEFYSGGFHMTCFDLCE
;
A
#
# COMPACT_ATOMS: atom_id res chain seq x y z
N MET A 1 -0.93 -15.47 -3.21
CA MET A 1 -0.07 -16.45 -3.91
C MET A 1 -0.38 -16.27 -5.40
N GLU A 2 0.33 -15.33 -6.03
CA GLU A 2 0.09 -14.92 -7.41
C GLU A 2 0.75 -15.94 -8.36
N MET A 3 -0.06 -16.56 -9.21
CA MET A 3 0.36 -17.59 -10.15
C MET A 3 0.99 -16.91 -11.37
N HIS A 4 2.32 -16.94 -11.47
CA HIS A 4 3.03 -16.60 -12.71
C HIS A 4 2.81 -17.70 -13.74
N LEU A 5 1.81 -17.55 -14.62
CA LEU A 5 1.68 -18.39 -15.80
C LEU A 5 2.44 -17.75 -16.99
N PRO A 6 3.30 -18.50 -17.70
CA PRO A 6 3.84 -18.05 -18.97
C PRO A 6 2.75 -18.08 -20.05
N SER A 7 2.86 -17.15 -21.01
CA SER A 7 2.08 -17.06 -22.26
C SER A 7 0.55 -16.97 -22.15
N ASN A 8 0.05 -15.73 -22.16
CA ASN A 8 -1.11 -15.24 -22.93
C ASN A 8 -2.49 -15.93 -22.82
N ASP A 9 -2.72 -16.85 -21.88
CA ASP A 9 -4.08 -17.32 -21.58
C ASP A 9 -4.74 -16.41 -20.53
N LYS A 10 -5.42 -15.36 -21.01
CA LYS A 10 -6.33 -14.57 -20.16
C LYS A 10 -7.49 -15.49 -19.75
N THR A 11 -7.39 -16.10 -18.58
CA THR A 11 -8.41 -16.98 -18.03
C THR A 11 -9.71 -16.18 -17.85
N ALA A 12 -10.88 -16.77 -18.13
CA ALA A 12 -12.19 -16.12 -17.93
C ALA A 12 -12.37 -15.53 -16.51
N LEU A 13 -11.66 -16.08 -15.52
CA LEU A 13 -11.57 -15.56 -14.16
C LEU A 13 -10.95 -14.15 -14.09
N SER A 14 -9.83 -13.92 -14.79
CA SER A 14 -9.13 -12.62 -14.82
C SER A 14 -9.98 -11.53 -15.44
N GLU A 15 -10.75 -11.86 -16.49
CA GLU A 15 -11.67 -10.92 -17.13
C GLU A 15 -12.85 -10.56 -16.20
N LYS A 16 -13.37 -11.53 -15.44
CA LYS A 16 -14.41 -11.27 -14.43
C LYS A 16 -13.92 -10.42 -13.26
N LEU A 17 -12.66 -10.58 -12.86
CA LEU A 17 -12.00 -9.76 -11.84
C LEU A 17 -11.87 -8.30 -12.30
N GLU A 18 -11.43 -8.06 -13.54
CA GLU A 18 -11.29 -6.71 -14.10
C GLU A 18 -12.63 -5.98 -14.25
N GLN A 19 -13.69 -6.69 -14.67
CA GLN A 19 -15.04 -6.12 -14.75
C GLN A 19 -15.54 -5.67 -13.37
N THR A 20 -15.44 -6.56 -12.38
CA THR A 20 -15.92 -6.31 -11.02
C THR A 20 -15.22 -5.11 -10.38
N GLU A 21 -13.92 -4.98 -10.59
CA GLU A 21 -13.12 -3.86 -10.08
C GLU A 21 -13.57 -2.51 -10.65
N THR A 22 -13.88 -2.47 -11.95
CA THR A 22 -14.35 -1.26 -12.64
C THR A 22 -15.71 -0.81 -12.07
N TYR A 23 -16.62 -1.75 -11.79
CA TYR A 23 -17.90 -1.43 -11.15
C TYR A 23 -17.71 -0.83 -9.75
N PHE A 24 -16.84 -1.42 -8.92
CA PHE A 24 -16.55 -0.87 -7.59
C PHE A 24 -15.92 0.52 -7.66
N LEU A 25 -15.03 0.78 -8.63
CA LEU A 25 -14.43 2.10 -8.83
C LEU A 25 -15.48 3.16 -9.12
N ILE A 26 -16.45 2.87 -10.00
CA ILE A 26 -17.54 3.81 -10.33
C ILE A 26 -18.38 4.12 -9.09
N ILE A 27 -18.75 3.10 -8.31
CA ILE A 27 -19.53 3.26 -7.08
C ILE A 27 -18.78 4.14 -6.06
N PHE A 28 -17.49 3.87 -5.82
CA PHE A 28 -16.67 4.71 -4.92
C PHE A 28 -16.47 6.12 -5.44
N CYS A 29 -16.35 6.29 -6.76
CA CYS A 29 -16.24 7.61 -7.37
C CYS A 29 -17.50 8.45 -7.14
N VAL A 30 -18.69 7.84 -7.28
CA VAL A 30 -19.97 8.49 -7.01
C VAL A 30 -20.15 8.78 -5.51
N GLU A 31 -19.78 7.84 -4.63
CA GLU A 31 -19.82 8.04 -3.18
C GLU A 31 -18.89 9.18 -2.74
N ALA A 32 -17.67 9.23 -3.25
CA ALA A 32 -16.70 10.28 -2.99
C ALA A 32 -17.20 11.63 -3.50
N LEU A 33 -17.74 11.68 -4.71
CA LEU A 33 -18.32 12.90 -5.28
C LEU A 33 -19.50 13.41 -4.44
N LEU A 34 -20.39 12.51 -4.00
CA LEU A 34 -21.48 12.83 -3.08
C LEU A 34 -20.96 13.37 -1.74
N LYS A 35 -19.92 12.76 -1.17
CA LYS A 35 -19.28 13.24 0.07
C LYS A 35 -18.65 14.61 -0.12
N ILE A 36 -17.94 14.85 -1.22
CA ILE A 36 -17.31 16.14 -1.55
C ILE A 36 -18.39 17.24 -1.69
N VAL A 37 -19.50 16.94 -2.37
CA VAL A 37 -20.61 17.90 -2.56
C VAL A 37 -21.38 18.14 -1.26
N ALA A 38 -21.65 17.09 -0.47
CA ALA A 38 -22.38 17.18 0.80
C ALA A 38 -21.59 17.86 1.92
N LEU A 39 -20.26 17.66 1.97
CA LEU A 39 -19.38 18.31 2.96
C LEU A 39 -18.88 19.69 2.50
N GLY A 40 -19.06 20.05 1.22
CA GLY A 40 -18.69 21.34 0.64
C GLY A 40 -17.21 21.46 0.32
N PHE A 41 -16.90 21.88 -0.92
CA PHE A 41 -15.57 21.81 -1.53
C PHE A 41 -14.44 22.55 -0.78
N ALA A 42 -14.74 23.62 -0.01
CA ALA A 42 -13.69 24.41 0.66
C ALA A 42 -14.17 25.48 1.66
N PHE A 43 -15.44 25.92 1.63
CA PHE A 43 -15.78 27.25 2.19
C PHE A 43 -16.30 27.31 3.64
N HIS A 44 -16.49 26.18 4.34
CA HIS A 44 -16.87 26.18 5.76
C HIS A 44 -15.84 25.49 6.67
N ARG A 45 -15.68 26.07 7.86
CA ARG A 45 -14.66 25.88 8.92
C ARG A 45 -14.39 24.45 9.42
N LYS A 46 -15.09 23.42 8.93
CA LYS A 46 -14.82 21.99 9.21
C LYS A 46 -14.14 21.37 7.97
N ALA A 47 -12.87 21.71 7.81
CA ALA A 47 -12.07 21.36 6.64
C ALA A 47 -12.09 19.84 6.32
N TYR A 48 -12.50 19.51 5.09
CA TYR A 48 -12.51 18.18 4.47
C TYR A 48 -11.13 17.47 4.56
N LEU A 49 -10.04 18.25 4.57
CA LEU A 49 -8.66 17.77 4.65
C LEU A 49 -8.20 17.30 6.05
N ARG A 50 -8.96 17.55 7.12
CA ARG A 50 -8.56 17.12 8.48
C ARG A 50 -8.95 15.68 8.79
N ASN A 51 -9.87 15.09 8.03
CA ASN A 51 -10.26 13.69 8.18
C ASN A 51 -9.42 12.80 7.27
N VAL A 52 -8.56 11.97 7.87
CA VAL A 52 -7.70 11.02 7.15
C VAL A 52 -8.49 10.11 6.22
N TRP A 53 -9.67 9.65 6.66
CA TRP A 53 -10.56 8.78 5.87
C TRP A 53 -11.00 9.38 4.55
N ASN A 54 -11.06 10.69 4.50
CA ASN A 54 -11.60 11.44 3.39
C ASN A 54 -10.50 11.82 2.38
N ILE A 55 -9.26 11.98 2.86
CA ILE A 55 -8.06 11.97 2.01
C ILE A 55 -7.85 10.60 1.35
N MET A 56 -8.09 9.51 2.08
CA MET A 56 -7.98 8.16 1.52
C MET A 56 -8.96 7.95 0.36
N ASP A 57 -10.21 8.40 0.53
CA ASP A 57 -11.24 8.37 -0.52
C ASP A 57 -10.81 9.15 -1.78
N PHE A 58 -10.21 10.33 -1.61
CA PHE A 58 -9.66 11.12 -2.72
C PHE A 58 -8.51 10.39 -3.45
N ILE A 59 -7.60 9.74 -2.72
CA ILE A 59 -6.49 8.96 -3.31
C ILE A 59 -7.03 7.78 -4.14
N VAL A 60 -8.08 7.11 -3.66
CA VAL A 60 -8.73 5.99 -4.36
C VAL A 60 -9.33 6.44 -5.71
N VAL A 61 -9.95 7.62 -5.73
CA VAL A 61 -10.51 8.23 -6.96
C VAL A 61 -9.38 8.63 -7.93
N VAL A 62 -8.36 9.37 -7.45
CA VAL A 62 -7.25 9.83 -8.28
C VAL A 62 -6.48 8.65 -8.90
N THR A 63 -6.19 7.61 -8.12
CA THR A 63 -5.48 6.41 -8.60
C THR A 63 -6.33 5.60 -9.58
N GLY A 64 -7.66 5.58 -9.41
CA GLY A 64 -8.58 4.98 -10.37
C GLY A 64 -8.62 5.74 -11.70
N LEU A 65 -8.69 7.07 -11.64
CA LEU A 65 -8.67 7.93 -12.81
C LEU A 65 -7.32 7.87 -13.56
N LEU A 66 -6.21 7.83 -12.82
CA LEU A 66 -4.86 7.71 -13.38
C LEU A 66 -4.67 6.39 -14.13
N ALA A 67 -5.22 5.29 -13.59
CA ALA A 67 -5.18 3.98 -14.24
C ALA A 67 -6.02 3.93 -15.53
N TYR A 68 -7.08 4.73 -15.62
CA TYR A 68 -7.93 4.83 -16.82
C TYR A 68 -7.34 5.75 -17.89
N ILE A 69 -6.80 6.91 -17.50
CA ILE A 69 -6.30 7.93 -18.43
C ILE A 69 -4.90 7.60 -18.97
N LEU A 70 -4.07 6.88 -18.20
CA LEU A 70 -2.66 6.66 -18.55
C LEU A 70 -2.34 5.17 -18.77
N PRO A 71 -2.89 4.53 -19.82
CA PRO A 71 -2.48 3.18 -20.21
C PRO A 71 -1.04 3.14 -20.77
N ASN A 72 -0.46 4.30 -21.10
CA ASN A 72 0.82 4.44 -21.80
C ASN A 72 1.99 4.94 -20.93
N LEU A 73 1.80 5.21 -19.63
CA LEU A 73 2.93 5.55 -18.75
C LEU A 73 3.68 4.31 -18.28
N ASN A 74 4.99 4.47 -18.11
CA ASN A 74 5.97 3.50 -17.61
C ASN A 74 5.37 2.35 -16.77
N GLN A 75 5.58 1.12 -17.25
CA GLN A 75 5.09 -0.13 -16.62
C GLN A 75 5.22 -0.24 -15.09
N PRO A 76 6.29 0.26 -14.41
CA PRO A 76 6.36 0.17 -12.95
C PRO A 76 5.27 0.96 -12.22
N ALA A 77 4.86 2.13 -12.73
CA ALA A 77 3.81 2.94 -12.10
C ALA A 77 2.44 2.27 -12.24
N VAL A 78 2.14 1.71 -13.41
CA VAL A 78 0.91 0.95 -13.66
C VAL A 78 0.86 -0.32 -12.80
N ARG A 79 2.01 -0.98 -12.55
CA ARG A 79 2.11 -2.11 -11.61
C ARG A 79 1.86 -1.68 -10.17
N ALA A 80 2.40 -0.55 -9.73
CA ALA A 80 2.16 -0.01 -8.38
C ALA A 80 0.68 0.37 -8.17
N LEU A 81 -0.02 0.84 -9.20
CA LEU A 81 -1.46 1.11 -9.10
C LEU A 81 -2.29 -0.16 -8.88
N ARG A 82 -1.80 -1.33 -9.33
CA ARG A 82 -2.49 -2.62 -9.13
C ARG A 82 -2.46 -3.07 -7.67
N VAL A 83 -1.37 -2.85 -6.94
CA VAL A 83 -1.29 -3.16 -5.50
C VAL A 83 -2.15 -2.25 -4.62
N LEU A 84 -2.61 -1.11 -5.15
CA LEU A 84 -3.60 -0.26 -4.48
C LEU A 84 -5.03 -0.79 -4.62
N ARG A 85 -5.34 -1.65 -5.60
CA ARG A 85 -6.72 -2.15 -5.85
C ARG A 85 -7.31 -2.90 -4.65
N PRO A 86 -6.60 -3.84 -4.01
CA PRO A 86 -7.10 -4.50 -2.80
C PRO A 86 -7.30 -3.51 -1.64
N LEU A 87 -6.48 -2.45 -1.59
CA LEU A 87 -6.58 -1.40 -0.56
C LEU A 87 -7.87 -0.58 -0.72
N LYS A 88 -8.41 -0.43 -1.94
CA LYS A 88 -9.70 0.25 -2.19
C LYS A 88 -10.88 -0.45 -1.51
N LEU A 89 -10.85 -1.78 -1.42
CA LEU A 89 -11.89 -2.55 -0.72
C LEU A 89 -11.86 -2.26 0.78
N VAL A 90 -10.65 -2.17 1.35
CA VAL A 90 -10.44 -1.86 2.77
C VAL A 90 -10.90 -0.45 3.11
N THR A 91 -10.71 0.51 2.21
CA THR A 91 -11.21 1.89 2.40
C THR A 91 -12.70 2.02 2.16
N GLY A 92 -13.31 1.11 1.40
CA GLY A 92 -14.72 1.16 1.06
C GLY A 92 -15.67 0.67 2.14
N PHE A 93 -15.28 -0.34 2.91
CA PHE A 93 -16.10 -0.86 4.00
C PHE A 93 -15.71 -0.20 5.33
N GLU A 94 -16.63 0.58 5.90
CA GLU A 94 -16.45 1.26 7.20
C GLU A 94 -16.08 0.28 8.33
N SER A 95 -16.53 -0.97 8.26
CA SER A 95 -16.16 -2.04 9.20
C SER A 95 -14.66 -2.34 9.19
N LEU A 96 -13.99 -2.36 8.03
CA LEU A 96 -12.56 -2.61 7.91
C LEU A 96 -11.74 -1.42 8.43
N GLN A 97 -12.25 -0.21 8.21
CA GLN A 97 -11.64 1.03 8.71
C GLN A 97 -11.53 1.04 10.24
N ILE A 98 -12.58 0.62 10.94
CA ILE A 98 -12.62 0.54 12.40
C ILE A 98 -11.60 -0.47 12.93
N VAL A 99 -11.48 -1.62 12.27
CA VAL A 99 -10.50 -2.66 12.62
C VAL A 99 -9.08 -2.13 12.45
N LEU A 100 -8.74 -1.53 11.30
CA LEU A 100 -7.42 -0.94 11.07
C LEU A 100 -7.09 0.15 12.09
N LYS A 101 -8.05 1.01 12.42
CA LYS A 101 -7.86 2.05 13.44
C LYS A 101 -7.53 1.45 14.80
N SER A 102 -8.15 0.33 15.14
CA SER A 102 -7.89 -0.41 16.38
C SER A 102 -6.48 -1.02 16.38
N ILE A 103 -6.05 -1.59 15.25
CA ILE A 103 -4.68 -2.12 15.08
C ILE A 103 -3.65 -1.00 15.25
N ILE A 104 -3.81 0.13 14.54
CA ILE A 104 -2.88 1.26 14.63
C ILE A 104 -2.80 1.80 16.06
N ARG A 105 -3.94 1.89 16.76
CA ARG A 105 -3.98 2.34 18.16
C ARG A 105 -3.28 1.36 19.09
N ALA A 106 -3.37 0.06 18.84
CA ALA A 106 -2.64 -0.97 19.58
C ALA A 106 -1.14 -0.99 19.25
N MET A 107 -0.72 -0.57 18.05
CA MET A 107 0.69 -0.46 17.66
C MET A 107 1.38 0.78 18.24
N ALA A 108 0.65 1.87 18.51
CA ALA A 108 1.22 3.09 19.07
C ALA A 108 2.07 2.88 20.35
N PRO A 109 1.64 2.10 21.37
CA PRO A 109 2.50 1.79 22.52
C PRO A 109 3.69 0.88 22.17
N LEU A 110 3.53 -0.04 21.20
CA LEU A 110 4.61 -0.92 20.76
C LEU A 110 5.75 -0.16 20.07
N LEU A 111 5.46 0.99 19.46
CA LEU A 111 6.47 1.86 18.85
C LEU A 111 7.52 2.34 19.86
N GLN A 112 7.15 2.56 21.12
CA GLN A 112 8.10 2.96 22.16
C GLN A 112 9.08 1.83 22.50
N ILE A 113 8.58 0.60 22.62
CA ILE A 113 9.40 -0.60 22.85
C ILE A 113 10.27 -0.88 21.62
N SER A 114 9.70 -0.75 20.43
CA SER A 114 10.41 -0.91 19.15
C SER A 114 11.57 0.09 19.02
N LEU A 115 11.39 1.34 19.45
CA LEU A 115 12.47 2.34 19.43
C LEU A 115 13.64 1.93 20.35
N LEU A 116 13.35 1.40 21.54
CA LEU A 116 14.38 0.90 22.45
C LEU A 116 15.13 -0.29 21.84
N VAL A 117 14.40 -1.24 21.26
CA VAL A 117 15.00 -2.41 20.57
C VAL A 117 15.85 -1.97 19.38
N LEU A 118 15.38 -1.02 18.59
CA LEU A 118 16.14 -0.45 17.46
C LEU A 118 17.47 0.14 17.94
N PHE A 119 17.46 0.89 19.05
CA PHE A 119 18.67 1.46 19.62
C PHE A 119 19.66 0.39 20.08
N ALA A 120 19.16 -0.68 20.71
CA ALA A 120 19.97 -1.83 21.10
C ALA A 120 20.59 -2.53 19.88
N ILE A 121 19.82 -2.76 18.82
CA ILE A 121 20.30 -3.34 17.56
C ILE A 121 21.42 -2.48 16.98
N ILE A 122 21.28 -1.15 16.98
CA ILE A 122 22.31 -0.24 16.47
C ILE A 122 23.62 -0.37 17.27
N ILE A 123 23.55 -0.41 18.60
CA ILE A 123 24.76 -0.58 19.44
C ILE A 123 25.45 -1.91 19.11
N PHE A 124 24.70 -3.01 19.09
CA PHE A 124 25.26 -4.32 18.75
C PHE A 124 25.77 -4.39 17.31
N ALA A 125 25.13 -3.70 16.36
CA ALA A 125 25.57 -3.63 14.98
C ALA A 125 26.90 -2.87 14.85
N ILE A 126 27.10 -1.77 15.58
CA ILE A 126 28.37 -1.03 15.60
C ILE A 126 29.47 -1.90 16.21
N ILE A 127 29.22 -2.51 17.37
CA ILE A 127 30.19 -3.41 18.01
C ILE A 127 30.53 -4.58 17.09
N GLY A 128 29.53 -5.20 16.47
CA GLY A 128 29.70 -6.31 15.53
C GLY A 128 30.47 -5.89 14.29
N LEU A 129 30.22 -4.70 13.74
CA LEU A 129 30.97 -4.17 12.62
C LEU A 129 32.44 -3.94 12.99
N GLU A 130 32.72 -3.31 14.13
CA GLU A 130 34.09 -3.07 14.59
C GLU A 130 34.85 -4.39 14.85
N PHE A 131 34.20 -5.40 15.41
CA PHE A 131 34.83 -6.71 15.67
C PHE A 131 34.99 -7.60 14.45
N TYR A 132 34.01 -7.59 13.53
CA TYR A 132 33.94 -8.54 12.41
C TYR A 132 34.19 -7.89 11.04
N SER A 133 34.58 -6.61 11.00
CA SER A 133 34.97 -5.95 9.74
C SER A 133 36.07 -6.74 9.04
N GLY A 134 35.79 -7.19 7.80
CA GLY A 134 36.74 -7.94 6.98
C GLY A 134 36.94 -9.41 7.33
N GLY A 135 36.35 -9.94 8.40
CA GLY A 135 36.52 -11.33 8.83
C GLY A 135 35.80 -12.37 7.97
N PHE A 136 34.72 -11.96 7.28
CA PHE A 136 33.86 -12.87 6.49
C PHE A 136 34.23 -12.98 5.01
N HIS A 137 35.38 -12.44 4.58
CA HIS A 137 35.78 -12.46 3.17
C HIS A 137 36.50 -13.75 2.72
N MET A 138 36.72 -14.69 3.63
CA MET A 138 37.42 -15.94 3.33
C MET A 138 36.42 -17.04 2.95
N THR A 139 36.46 -17.47 1.69
CA THR A 139 35.78 -18.68 1.21
C THR A 139 36.82 -19.69 0.75
N CYS A 140 36.70 -20.94 1.20
CA CYS A 140 37.50 -22.02 0.63
C CYS A 140 36.98 -22.33 -0.79
N PHE A 141 37.88 -22.32 -1.76
CA PHE A 141 37.64 -22.91 -3.06
C PHE A 141 38.38 -24.24 -3.09
N ASP A 142 37.66 -25.32 -3.37
CA ASP A 142 38.30 -26.60 -3.67
C ASP A 142 39.19 -26.42 -4.91
N LEU A 143 40.47 -26.78 -4.79
CA LEU A 143 41.33 -26.90 -5.95
C LEU A 143 40.75 -28.05 -6.79
N CYS A 144 40.17 -27.72 -7.93
CA CYS A 144 39.77 -28.71 -8.92
C CYS A 144 41.05 -29.38 -9.45
N GLU A 145 41.31 -30.61 -9.00
CA GLU A 145 42.26 -31.53 -9.63
C GLU A 145 41.57 -32.28 -10.79
#